data_AF-A0A9P6HDT4-F1
#
_entry.id   AF-A0A9P6HDT4-F1
#
_cell.length_a   1.000
_cell.length_b   1.000
_cell.length_c   1.000
_cell.angle_alpha   90.00
_cell.angle_beta   90.00
_cell.angle_gamma   90.00
#
_symmetry.space_group_name_H-M   'P 1'
#
loop_
_entity.id
_entity.type
_entity.pdbx_description
1 polymer ?
#
loop_
_entity_poly.entity_id
_entity_poly.type
_entity_poly.pdbx_seq_one_letter_code
_entity_poly.pdbx_strand_id
1 'polypeptide(L)'
;ADLLSENPSTDREKALMKALHYLTLCEARYKGVVTGLQSSVILQQAYVERVHGQLAAKEKKSGREKGALKGGHARLMTEDEVFNEIRLQEEEKVQQQLEKQMRKKKVEEYRITVDEWKKGEEARKVWNVACREEWEKEVQAWKELPKPRGKRPLLGNLKKAEPKPSHPANVVADDDDEVSV
;
A
#
# COMPACT_ATOMS: atom_id res chain seq x y z
N ALA A 1 -73.82 -8.15 6.38
CA ALA A 1 -74.23 -7.69 7.72
C ALA A 1 -73.09 -7.99 8.68
N ASP A 2 -72.66 -7.01 9.47
CA ASP A 2 -71.63 -7.22 10.49
C ASP A 2 -72.26 -7.97 11.67
N LEU A 3 -72.01 -9.28 11.76
CA LEU A 3 -72.59 -10.14 12.81
C LEU A 3 -72.24 -9.67 14.23
N LEU A 4 -71.17 -8.89 14.39
CA LEU A 4 -70.74 -8.37 15.70
C LEU A 4 -71.50 -7.11 16.13
N SER A 5 -72.27 -6.51 15.21
CA SER A 5 -73.10 -5.33 15.46
C SER A 5 -74.52 -5.65 15.96
N GLU A 6 -74.91 -6.92 15.93
CA GLU A 6 -76.23 -7.39 16.39
C GLU A 6 -76.23 -7.64 17.90
N ASN A 7 -77.35 -7.32 18.56
CA ASN A 7 -77.48 -7.53 20.01
C ASN A 7 -77.70 -9.02 20.32
N PRO A 8 -76.93 -9.63 21.24
CA PRO A 8 -77.10 -11.03 21.60
C PRO A 8 -78.45 -11.25 22.30
N SER A 9 -79.23 -12.20 21.79
CA SER A 9 -80.56 -12.54 22.31
C SER A 9 -80.48 -13.57 23.42
N THR A 10 -79.55 -14.52 23.34
CA THR A 10 -79.38 -15.59 24.32
C THR A 10 -78.18 -15.35 25.26
N ASP A 11 -78.24 -15.90 26.48
CA ASP A 11 -77.12 -15.77 27.42
C ASP A 11 -75.84 -16.48 26.95
N ARG A 12 -75.99 -17.53 26.15
CA ARG A 12 -74.88 -18.22 25.48
C ARG A 12 -74.16 -17.30 24.49
N GLU A 13 -74.91 -16.54 23.69
CA GLU A 13 -74.35 -15.56 22.76
C GLU A 13 -73.58 -14.47 23.50
N LYS A 14 -74.13 -13.95 24.62
CA LYS A 14 -73.42 -12.98 25.47
C LYS A 14 -72.08 -13.53 25.98
N ALA A 15 -72.05 -14.79 26.42
CA ALA A 15 -70.82 -15.43 26.90
C ALA A 15 -69.80 -15.59 25.77
N LEU A 16 -70.23 -16.02 24.58
CA LEU A 16 -69.37 -16.15 23.40
C LEU A 16 -68.82 -14.80 22.93
N MET A 17 -69.64 -13.75 22.90
CA MET A 17 -69.19 -12.40 22.54
C MET A 17 -68.14 -11.86 23.52
N LYS A 18 -68.32 -12.08 24.83
CA LYS A 18 -67.33 -11.71 25.85
C LYS A 18 -66.01 -12.46 25.65
N ALA A 19 -66.08 -13.78 25.40
CA ALA A 19 -64.89 -14.59 25.15
C ALA A 19 -64.16 -14.15 23.87
N LEU A 20 -64.92 -13.87 22.80
CA LEU A 20 -64.37 -13.36 21.54
C LEU A 20 -63.69 -12.01 21.74
N HIS A 21 -64.36 -11.06 22.42
CA HIS A 21 -63.77 -9.75 22.70
C HIS A 21 -62.48 -9.85 23.52
N TYR A 22 -62.48 -10.69 24.56
CA TYR A 22 -61.28 -10.98 25.34
C TYR A 22 -60.15 -11.53 24.48
N LEU A 23 -60.43 -12.52 23.62
CA LEU A 23 -59.44 -13.09 22.71
C LEU A 23 -58.91 -12.07 21.70
N THR A 24 -59.76 -11.20 21.14
CA THR A 24 -59.33 -10.13 20.23
C THR A 24 -58.41 -9.13 20.93
N LEU A 25 -58.71 -8.76 22.18
CA LEU A 25 -57.83 -7.89 22.98
C LEU A 25 -56.48 -8.57 23.25
N CYS A 26 -56.48 -9.86 23.61
CA CYS A 26 -55.27 -10.65 23.78
C CYS A 26 -54.46 -10.71 22.48
N GLU A 27 -55.09 -11.00 21.34
CA GLU A 27 -54.43 -11.06 20.04
C GLU A 27 -53.80 -9.72 19.65
N ALA A 28 -54.53 -8.61 19.83
CA ALA A 28 -54.01 -7.26 19.57
C ALA A 28 -52.77 -6.97 20.42
N ARG A 29 -52.79 -7.34 21.70
CA ARG A 29 -51.63 -7.23 22.59
C ARG A 29 -50.45 -8.07 22.10
N TYR A 30 -50.67 -9.34 21.74
CA TYR A 30 -49.61 -10.21 21.24
C TYR A 30 -49.01 -9.70 19.93
N LYS A 31 -49.82 -9.21 19.00
CA LYS A 31 -49.33 -8.58 17.76
C LYS A 31 -48.44 -7.38 18.05
N GLY A 32 -48.81 -6.54 19.03
CA GLY A 32 -47.99 -5.43 19.48
C GLY A 32 -46.62 -5.88 20.02
N VAL A 33 -46.59 -6.91 20.86
CA VAL A 33 -45.35 -7.48 21.41
C VAL A 33 -44.47 -8.07 20.31
N VAL A 34 -45.04 -8.87 19.40
CA VAL A 34 -44.30 -9.49 18.29
C VAL A 34 -43.71 -8.43 17.37
N THR A 35 -44.46 -7.38 17.05
CA THR A 35 -43.97 -6.27 16.23
C THR A 35 -42.81 -5.54 16.91
N GLY A 36 -42.89 -5.34 18.23
CA GLY A 36 -41.81 -4.76 19.02
C GLY A 36 -40.54 -5.63 19.05
N LEU A 37 -40.69 -6.95 19.14
CA LEU A 37 -39.56 -7.88 19.06
C LEU A 37 -38.92 -7.88 17.67
N GLN A 38 -39.73 -7.92 16.61
CA GLN A 38 -39.23 -7.88 15.23
C GLN A 38 -38.46 -6.60 14.94
N SER A 39 -38.96 -5.44 15.37
CA SER A 39 -38.26 -4.17 15.17
C SER A 39 -36.93 -4.14 15.95
N SER A 40 -36.89 -4.69 17.17
CA SER A 40 -35.66 -4.81 17.95
C SER A 40 -34.61 -5.70 17.26
N VAL A 41 -35.01 -6.84 16.70
CA VAL A 41 -34.11 -7.75 15.97
C VAL A 41 -33.50 -7.06 14.74
N ILE A 42 -34.30 -6.34 13.96
CA ILE A 42 -33.80 -5.59 12.78
C ILE A 42 -32.78 -4.53 13.21
N LEU A 43 -33.05 -3.80 14.29
CA LEU A 43 -32.11 -2.80 14.82
C LEU A 43 -30.81 -3.42 15.32
N GLN A 44 -30.89 -4.55 16.02
CA GLN A 44 -29.72 -5.30 16.48
C GLN A 44 -28.89 -5.81 15.30
N GLN A 45 -29.53 -6.36 14.27
CA GLN A 45 -28.84 -6.81 13.07
C GLN A 45 -28.10 -5.66 12.38
N ALA A 46 -28.78 -4.53 12.15
CA ALA A 46 -28.16 -3.35 11.53
C ALA A 46 -26.98 -2.80 12.36
N TYR A 47 -27.09 -2.85 13.69
CA TYR A 47 -25.99 -2.48 14.58
C TYR A 47 -24.80 -3.43 14.44
N VAL A 48 -25.03 -4.74 14.50
CA VAL A 48 -23.99 -5.77 14.37
C VAL A 48 -23.29 -5.66 13.02
N GLU A 49 -24.02 -5.49 11.92
CA GLU A 49 -23.47 -5.26 10.58
C GLU A 49 -22.57 -4.01 10.54
N ARG A 50 -23.01 -2.91 11.17
CA ARG A 50 -22.20 -1.68 11.26
C ARG A 50 -20.90 -1.91 12.06
N VAL A 51 -20.98 -2.59 13.20
CA VAL A 51 -19.82 -2.89 14.04
C VAL A 51 -18.83 -3.79 13.29
N HIS A 52 -19.31 -4.84 12.61
CA HIS A 52 -18.46 -5.69 11.78
C HIS A 52 -17.81 -4.91 10.63
N GLY A 53 -18.56 -4.02 9.96
CA GLY A 53 -18.02 -3.14 8.93
C GLY A 53 -16.90 -2.23 9.45
N GLN A 54 -17.07 -1.63 10.63
CA GLN A 54 -16.05 -0.83 11.28
C GLN A 54 -14.82 -1.66 11.67
N LEU A 55 -15.03 -2.86 12.21
CA LEU A 55 -13.93 -3.76 12.59
C LEU A 55 -13.13 -4.18 11.36
N ALA A 56 -13.80 -4.62 10.30
CA ALA A 56 -13.15 -4.98 9.04
C ALA A 56 -12.39 -3.80 8.42
N ALA A 57 -12.93 -2.59 8.48
CA ALA A 57 -12.25 -1.39 8.01
C ALA A 57 -11.01 -1.06 8.85
N LYS A 58 -11.08 -1.21 10.18
CA LYS A 58 -9.93 -1.05 11.08
C LYS A 58 -8.86 -2.11 10.81
N GLU A 59 -9.24 -3.37 10.61
CA GLU A 59 -8.31 -4.44 10.28
C GLU A 59 -7.61 -4.22 8.93
N LYS A 60 -8.34 -3.73 7.92
CA LYS A 60 -7.74 -3.36 6.63
C LYS A 60 -6.79 -2.17 6.75
N LYS A 61 -7.19 -1.13 7.51
CA LYS A 61 -6.36 0.07 7.71
C LYS A 61 -5.16 -0.18 8.59
N SER A 62 -5.26 -1.07 9.57
CA SER A 62 -4.15 -1.34 10.47
C SER A 62 -3.01 -2.04 9.75
N GLY A 63 -3.24 -2.71 8.60
CA GLY A 63 -2.21 -3.28 7.72
C GLY A 63 -1.18 -4.13 8.45
N ARG A 64 -1.49 -4.50 9.69
CA ARG A 64 -0.59 -5.15 10.62
C ARG A 64 -0.78 -6.59 10.26
N GLU A 65 0.23 -7.18 9.61
CA GLU A 65 0.45 -8.62 9.65
C GLU A 65 0.03 -9.07 11.04
N LYS A 66 -1.12 -9.75 11.11
CA LYS A 66 -1.62 -10.27 12.37
C LYS A 66 -0.44 -11.08 12.91
N GLY A 67 -0.08 -10.85 14.17
CA GLY A 67 0.96 -11.59 14.89
C GLY A 67 0.56 -13.06 15.10
N ALA A 68 0.04 -13.70 14.06
CA ALA A 68 0.03 -15.13 13.93
C ALA A 68 1.49 -15.53 13.74
N LEU A 69 2.00 -16.35 14.65
CA LEU A 69 3.23 -17.06 14.40
C LEU A 69 3.14 -17.75 13.03
N LYS A 70 4.21 -17.68 12.23
CA LYS A 70 4.29 -18.37 10.93
C LYS A 70 3.84 -19.83 11.14
N GLY A 71 2.71 -20.23 10.53
CA GLY A 71 2.17 -21.59 10.65
C GLY A 71 0.99 -21.77 11.61
N GLY A 72 0.61 -20.77 12.42
CA GLY A 72 -0.64 -20.80 13.19
C GLY A 72 -0.70 -21.83 14.32
N HIS A 73 0.44 -22.34 14.80
CA HIS A 73 0.55 -23.43 15.78
C HIS A 73 0.65 -23.00 17.24
N ALA A 74 0.39 -21.74 17.56
CA ALA A 74 0.49 -21.21 18.94
C ALA A 74 -0.36 -21.99 19.97
N ARG A 75 -1.41 -22.70 19.55
CA ARG A 75 -2.23 -23.54 20.44
C ARG A 75 -1.63 -24.91 20.76
N LEU A 76 -0.59 -25.33 20.03
CA LEU A 76 0.07 -26.63 20.15
C LEU A 76 1.47 -26.54 20.77
N MET A 77 1.98 -25.33 20.99
CA MET A 77 3.31 -25.07 21.55
C MET A 77 3.22 -24.83 23.06
N THR A 78 4.25 -25.23 23.79
CA THR A 78 4.41 -24.85 25.20
C THR A 78 4.73 -23.36 25.33
N GLU A 79 4.48 -22.78 26.51
CA GLU A 79 4.64 -21.35 26.77
C GLU A 79 6.03 -20.83 26.35
N ASP A 80 7.10 -21.54 26.70
CA ASP A 80 8.48 -21.17 26.35
C ASP A 80 8.79 -21.22 24.84
N GLU A 81 8.18 -22.15 24.11
CA GLU A 81 8.36 -22.28 22.65
C GLU A 81 7.73 -21.07 21.92
N VAL A 82 6.54 -20.65 22.37
CA VAL A 82 5.86 -19.48 21.83
C VAL A 82 6.69 -18.21 22.06
N PHE A 83 7.27 -18.04 23.24
CA PHE A 83 8.12 -16.88 23.54
C PHE A 83 9.37 -16.84 22.67
N ASN A 84 10.05 -17.98 22.48
CA ASN A 84 11.25 -18.06 21.65
C ASN A 84 10.96 -17.72 20.19
N GLU A 85 9.83 -18.18 19.65
CA GLU A 85 9.50 -17.92 18.26
C GLU A 85 8.99 -16.49 18.01
N ILE A 86 8.29 -15.88 18.98
CA ILE A 86 7.99 -14.44 18.93
C ILE A 86 9.28 -13.63 18.90
N ARG A 87 10.25 -13.96 19.77
CA ARG A 87 11.55 -13.27 19.80
C ARG A 87 12.29 -13.39 18.46
N LEU A 88 12.34 -14.59 17.87
CA LEU A 88 12.98 -14.82 16.59
C LEU A 88 12.31 -14.02 15.46
N GLN A 89 10.98 -13.95 15.44
CA GLN A 89 10.24 -13.14 14.47
C GLN A 89 10.46 -11.63 14.67
N GLU A 90 10.63 -11.16 15.91
CA GLU A 90 10.98 -9.77 16.18
C GLU A 90 12.40 -9.44 15.70
N GLU A 91 13.36 -10.32 15.97
CA GLU A 91 14.74 -10.21 15.48
C GLU A 91 14.79 -10.19 13.94
N GLU A 92 14.09 -11.11 13.28
CA GLU A 92 13.95 -11.13 11.80
C GLU A 92 13.36 -9.81 11.29
N LYS A 93 12.32 -9.27 11.94
CA LYS A 93 11.71 -7.99 11.53
C LYS A 93 12.68 -6.82 11.67
N VAL A 94 13.46 -6.80 12.75
CA VAL A 94 14.48 -5.76 12.96
C VAL A 94 15.56 -5.86 11.90
N GLN A 95 16.05 -7.07 11.60
CA GLN A 95 17.04 -7.31 10.55
C GLN A 95 16.52 -6.88 9.17
N GLN A 96 15.31 -7.30 8.79
CA GLN A 96 14.70 -6.88 7.52
C GLN A 96 14.50 -5.36 7.43
N GLN A 97 14.16 -4.69 8.54
CA GLN A 97 14.08 -3.23 8.56
C GLN A 97 15.45 -2.60 8.36
N LEU A 98 16.48 -3.13 9.01
CA LEU A 98 17.84 -2.65 8.87
C LEU A 98 18.36 -2.83 7.44
N GLU A 99 18.17 -4.00 6.82
CA GLU A 99 18.50 -4.27 5.43
C GLU A 99 17.80 -3.30 4.47
N LYS A 100 16.49 -3.05 4.68
CA LYS A 100 15.73 -2.08 3.89
C LYS A 100 16.31 -0.67 4.02
N GLN A 101 16.74 -0.27 5.22
CA GLN A 101 17.38 1.03 5.44
C GLN A 101 18.75 1.11 4.76
N MET A 102 19.57 0.05 4.86
CA MET A 102 20.87 -0.02 4.18
C MET A 102 20.72 0.05 2.66
N ARG A 103 19.73 -0.66 2.10
CA ARG A 103 19.41 -0.59 0.67
C ARG A 103 18.99 0.82 0.25
N LYS A 104 18.16 1.51 1.04
CA LYS A 104 17.76 2.90 0.77
C LYS A 104 18.96 3.84 0.76
N LYS A 105 19.89 3.70 1.71
CA LYS A 105 21.12 4.50 1.76
C LYS A 105 21.98 4.30 0.51
N LYS A 106 22.24 3.05 0.11
CA LYS A 106 22.99 2.74 -1.12
C LYS A 106 22.36 3.34 -2.38
N VAL A 107 21.03 3.31 -2.48
CA VAL A 107 20.30 3.93 -3.60
C VAL A 107 20.43 5.45 -3.60
N GLU A 108 20.38 6.09 -2.43
CA GLU A 108 20.54 7.54 -2.30
C GLU A 108 21.96 7.98 -2.66
N GLU A 109 22.98 7.27 -2.18
CA GLU A 109 24.38 7.49 -2.55
C GLU A 109 24.60 7.34 -4.07
N TYR A 110 24.00 6.29 -4.67
CA TYR A 110 24.02 6.13 -6.12
C TYR A 110 23.34 7.29 -6.86
N ARG A 111 22.21 7.80 -6.35
CA ARG A 111 21.53 8.94 -6.96
C ARG A 111 22.41 10.17 -6.96
N ILE A 112 23.05 10.47 -5.83
CA ILE A 112 23.97 11.61 -5.68
C ILE A 112 25.13 11.50 -6.70
N THR A 113 25.81 10.35 -6.74
CA THR A 113 26.94 10.13 -7.66
C THR A 113 26.54 10.23 -9.14
N VAL A 114 25.36 9.73 -9.50
CA VAL A 114 24.83 9.87 -10.87
C VAL A 114 24.51 11.32 -11.22
N ASP A 115 23.96 12.08 -10.28
CA ASP A 115 23.65 13.49 -10.52
C ASP A 115 24.92 14.35 -10.64
N GLU A 116 25.97 14.05 -9.88
CA GLU A 116 27.30 14.66 -10.05
C GLU A 116 27.90 14.31 -11.43
N TRP A 117 27.87 13.04 -11.82
CA TRP A 117 28.33 12.60 -13.15
C TRP A 117 27.58 13.29 -14.29
N LYS A 118 26.25 13.45 -14.18
CA LYS A 118 25.45 14.17 -15.19
C LYS A 118 25.88 15.63 -15.34
N LYS A 119 26.11 16.33 -14.23
CA LYS A 119 26.61 17.72 -14.25
C LYS A 119 27.97 17.82 -14.96
N GLY A 120 28.87 16.86 -14.69
CA GLY A 120 30.16 16.75 -15.38
C GLY A 120 30.00 16.50 -16.89
N GLU A 121 29.11 15.58 -17.27
CA GLU A 121 28.79 15.28 -18.67
C GLU A 121 28.19 16.47 -19.42
N GLU A 122 27.30 17.23 -18.79
CA GLU A 122 26.73 18.45 -19.37
C GLU A 122 27.80 19.51 -19.60
N ALA A 123 28.64 19.80 -18.60
CA ALA A 123 29.75 20.74 -18.74
C ALA A 123 30.73 20.32 -19.84
N ARG A 124 31.02 19.01 -19.94
CA ARG A 124 31.85 18.44 -21.00
C ARG A 124 31.24 18.64 -22.38
N LYS A 125 29.94 18.38 -22.54
CA LYS A 125 29.22 18.56 -23.80
C LYS A 125 29.25 20.03 -24.23
N VAL A 126 28.98 20.96 -23.32
CA VAL A 126 29.03 22.41 -23.60
C VAL A 126 30.43 22.82 -24.06
N TRP A 127 31.48 22.39 -23.38
CA TRP A 127 32.86 22.70 -23.79
C TRP A 127 33.20 22.11 -25.17
N ASN A 128 32.83 20.87 -25.43
CA ASN A 128 33.08 20.22 -26.73
C ASN A 128 32.31 20.90 -27.87
N VAL A 129 31.09 21.42 -27.61
CA VAL A 129 30.33 22.22 -28.58
C VAL A 129 31.05 23.53 -28.87
N ALA A 130 31.45 24.27 -27.83
CA ALA A 130 32.20 25.52 -27.99
C ALA A 130 33.49 25.33 -28.81
N CYS A 131 34.27 24.28 -28.52
CA CYS A 131 35.48 23.97 -29.29
C CYS A 131 35.19 23.61 -30.75
N ARG A 132 34.06 22.95 -31.03
CA ARG A 132 33.63 22.66 -32.41
C ARG A 132 33.22 23.93 -33.15
N GLU A 133 32.48 24.82 -32.48
CA GLU A 133 32.05 26.10 -33.06
C GLU A 133 33.24 27.01 -33.38
N GLU A 134 34.24 27.10 -32.48
CA GLU A 134 35.48 27.85 -32.72
C GLU A 134 36.24 27.28 -33.92
N TRP A 135 36.42 25.97 -33.95
CA TRP A 135 37.07 25.31 -35.08
C TRP A 135 36.30 25.49 -36.40
N GLU A 136 34.96 25.45 -36.38
CA GLU A 136 34.14 25.71 -37.56
C GLU A 136 34.33 27.13 -38.08
N LYS A 137 34.38 28.13 -37.19
CA LYS A 137 34.68 29.53 -37.55
C LYS A 137 36.07 29.65 -38.17
N GLU A 138 37.09 29.03 -37.58
CA GLU A 138 38.46 29.03 -38.14
C GLU A 138 38.53 28.36 -39.51
N VAL A 139 37.86 27.21 -39.68
CA VAL A 139 37.78 26.52 -40.96
C VAL A 139 37.06 27.35 -42.01
N GLN A 140 35.99 28.06 -41.63
CA GLN A 140 35.26 28.93 -42.53
C GLN A 140 36.13 30.13 -42.97
N ALA A 141 36.79 30.80 -42.02
CA ALA A 141 37.74 31.87 -42.34
C ALA A 141 38.89 31.38 -43.25
N TRP A 142 39.39 30.16 -43.03
CA TRP A 142 40.39 29.54 -43.89
C TRP A 142 39.88 29.28 -45.31
N LYS A 143 38.61 28.86 -45.46
CA LYS A 143 37.97 28.62 -46.77
C LYS A 143 37.74 29.92 -47.56
N GLU A 144 37.45 31.02 -46.88
CA GLU A 144 37.18 32.32 -47.50
C GLU A 144 38.46 33.03 -48.03
N LEU A 145 39.66 32.51 -47.71
CA LEU A 145 40.92 33.04 -48.24
C LEU A 145 41.03 32.78 -49.77
N PRO A 146 41.34 33.80 -50.60
CA PRO A 146 41.35 33.69 -52.06
C PRO A 146 42.36 32.68 -52.64
N LYS A 147 43.36 32.28 -51.84
CA LYS A 147 44.28 31.18 -52.10
C LYS A 147 44.65 30.56 -50.74
N PRO A 148 43.94 29.52 -50.26
CA PRO A 148 44.28 28.91 -48.97
C PRO A 148 45.64 28.20 -49.09
N ARG A 149 46.71 28.94 -48.79
CA ARG A 149 48.08 28.43 -48.76
C ARG A 149 48.40 28.06 -47.32
N GLY A 150 48.31 26.78 -46.99
CA GLY A 150 48.58 26.28 -45.64
C GLY A 150 47.75 25.03 -45.30
N LYS A 151 48.03 24.42 -44.16
CA LYS A 151 47.27 23.28 -43.65
C LYS A 151 45.93 23.75 -43.10
N ARG A 152 44.85 23.00 -43.38
CA ARG A 152 43.52 23.24 -42.80
C ARG A 152 43.61 23.18 -41.26
N PRO A 153 42.90 24.06 -40.52
CA PRO A 153 42.79 23.96 -39.07
C PRO A 153 42.31 22.56 -38.65
N LEU A 154 42.99 21.95 -37.68
CA LEU A 154 42.62 20.64 -37.13
C LEU A 154 41.80 20.85 -35.86
N LEU A 155 40.76 20.04 -35.69
CA LEU A 155 39.96 20.06 -34.47
C LEU A 155 40.82 19.53 -33.32
N GLY A 156 40.98 20.32 -32.26
CA GLY A 156 41.72 19.92 -31.07
C GLY A 156 41.10 18.71 -30.36
N ASN A 157 41.80 18.20 -29.35
CA ASN A 157 41.35 17.04 -28.59
C ASN A 157 40.09 17.39 -27.77
N LEU A 158 38.96 16.78 -28.14
CA LEU A 158 37.72 16.87 -27.39
C LEU A 158 37.84 16.10 -26.07
N LYS A 159 37.17 16.60 -25.02
CA LYS A 159 37.10 15.91 -23.73
C LYS A 159 36.29 14.61 -23.89
N LYS A 160 36.90 13.49 -23.50
CA LYS A 160 36.29 12.15 -23.49
C LYS A 160 35.23 12.04 -22.38
N ALA A 161 34.22 11.21 -22.60
CA ALA A 161 33.19 10.93 -21.60
C ALA A 161 33.78 10.18 -20.41
N GLU A 162 33.39 10.56 -19.21
CA GLU A 162 33.71 9.83 -18.00
C GLU A 162 32.82 8.58 -17.90
N PRO A 163 33.34 7.46 -17.37
CA PRO A 163 32.55 6.25 -17.22
C PRO A 163 31.35 6.50 -16.30
N LYS A 164 30.20 5.96 -16.68
CA LYS A 164 28.97 6.10 -15.89
C LYS A 164 29.10 5.32 -14.57
N PRO A 165 28.66 5.87 -13.43
CA PRO A 165 28.61 5.14 -12.16
C PRO A 165 27.82 3.84 -12.28
N SER A 166 28.38 2.75 -11.73
CA SER A 166 27.76 1.42 -11.73
C SER A 166 26.58 1.36 -10.78
N HIS A 167 25.51 0.66 -11.17
CA HIS A 167 24.30 0.54 -10.36
C HIS A 167 24.55 -0.38 -9.16
N PRO A 168 24.05 -0.07 -7.95
CA PRO A 168 24.31 -0.86 -6.74
C PRO A 168 23.82 -2.32 -6.81
N ALA A 169 22.87 -2.63 -7.70
CA ALA A 169 22.44 -4.02 -7.94
C ALA A 169 23.48 -4.87 -8.68
N ASN A 170 24.45 -4.25 -9.36
CA ASN A 170 25.47 -4.94 -10.16
C ASN A 170 26.79 -5.12 -9.39
N VAL A 171 26.92 -4.57 -8.17
CA VAL A 171 28.15 -4.64 -7.35
C VAL A 171 28.15 -5.87 -6.43
N VAL A 172 26.99 -6.52 -6.23
CA VAL A 172 26.83 -7.67 -5.30
C VAL A 172 27.40 -8.98 -5.87
N ALA A 173 28.08 -8.96 -7.02
CA ALA A 173 28.60 -10.18 -7.66
C ALA A 173 30.06 -10.49 -7.33
N ASP A 174 30.80 -9.61 -6.64
CA ASP A 174 32.26 -9.72 -6.47
C ASP A 174 32.75 -9.82 -5.00
N ASP A 175 31.85 -9.83 -4.00
CA ASP A 175 32.24 -9.87 -2.56
C ASP A 175 31.95 -11.24 -1.88
N ASP A 176 31.93 -12.34 -2.63
CA ASP A 176 31.78 -13.71 -2.10
C ASP A 176 33.12 -14.49 -2.06
N ASP A 177 34.26 -13.80 -1.97
CA ASP A 177 35.56 -14.43 -1.69
C ASP A 177 36.20 -13.87 -0.40
N GLU A 178 36.69 -14.80 0.43
CA GLU A 178 37.41 -14.64 1.70
C GLU A 178 36.61 -14.35 2.99
N VAL A 179 36.21 -15.42 3.69
CA VAL A 179 36.78 -15.71 5.02
C VAL A 179 36.99 -17.24 5.16
N SER A 180 38.22 -17.70 4.92
CA SER A 180 38.72 -18.96 5.50
C SER A 180 39.49 -18.60 6.77
N VAL A 181 39.03 -19.05 7.93
CA VAL A 181 39.86 -19.28 9.12
C VAL A 181 39.43 -20.59 9.76
#